data_AF-A0A851P0U5-F1
#
_entry.id   AF-A0A851P0U5-F1
#
_cell.length_a   1.000
_cell.length_b   1.000
_cell.length_c   1.000
_cell.angle_alpha   90.00
_cell.angle_beta   90.00
_cell.angle_gamma   90.00
#
_symmetry.space_group_name_H-M   'P 1'
#
loop_
_entity.id
_entity.type
_entity.pdbx_description
1 polymer ?
#
loop_
_entity_poly.entity_id
_entity_poly.type
_entity_poly.pdbx_seq_one_letter_code
_entity_poly.pdbx_strand_id
1 'polypeptide(L)' 'RPPAVRPTRPLVLADKVANRRELAGEATCIMEMSVMMACWKQNDFNDKACAEEIRSFYDCVARAE' A
#
# COMPACT_ATOMS: atom_id res chain seq x y z
N ARG A 1 -32.56 13.67 -37.25
CA ARG A 1 -31.82 12.60 -36.55
C ARG A 1 -31.46 13.13 -35.16
N PRO A 2 -31.79 12.42 -34.07
CA PRO A 2 -31.37 12.84 -32.74
C PRO A 2 -29.83 12.77 -32.58
N PRO A 3 -29.23 13.61 -31.74
CA PRO A 3 -27.79 13.63 -31.54
C PRO A 3 -27.30 12.31 -30.90
N ALA A 4 -26.17 11.81 -31.37
CA ALA A 4 -25.57 10.55 -30.90
C ALA A 4 -24.99 10.65 -29.47
N VAL A 5 -24.61 11.85 -29.03
CA VAL A 5 -24.04 12.10 -27.70
C VAL A 5 -24.62 13.39 -27.15
N ARG A 6 -24.84 13.43 -25.83
CA ARG A 6 -25.19 14.65 -25.08
C ARG A 6 -24.11 14.89 -24.01
N PRO A 7 -23.03 15.61 -24.36
CA PRO A 7 -21.96 15.91 -23.42
C PRO A 7 -22.48 16.78 -22.25
N THR A 8 -22.04 16.48 -21.03
CA THR A 8 -22.30 17.33 -19.85
C THR A 8 -21.34 18.52 -19.75
N ARG A 9 -20.26 18.51 -20.53
CA ARG A 9 -19.26 19.56 -20.62
C ARG A 9 -18.95 19.87 -22.08
N PRO A 10 -18.56 21.11 -22.42
CA PRO A 10 -18.21 21.48 -23.78
C PRO A 10 -17.02 20.64 -24.28
N LEU A 11 -17.08 20.24 -25.55
CA LEU A 11 -16.02 19.46 -26.23
C LEU A 11 -14.90 20.40 -26.70
N VAL A 12 -14.28 21.09 -25.76
CA VAL A 12 -13.15 21.99 -25.99
C VAL A 12 -12.01 21.60 -25.07
N LEU A 13 -10.78 21.76 -25.55
CA LEU A 13 -9.60 21.52 -24.73
C LEU A 13 -9.50 22.58 -23.63
N ALA A 14 -9.08 22.15 -22.44
CA ALA A 14 -8.75 23.06 -21.35
C ALA A 14 -7.25 23.34 -21.36
N ASP A 15 -6.85 24.51 -20.87
CA ASP A 15 -5.44 24.89 -20.71
C ASP A 15 -4.78 24.24 -19.47
N LYS A 16 -5.32 23.11 -19.00
CA LYS A 16 -4.82 22.35 -17.85
C LYS A 16 -5.10 20.86 -17.99
N VAL A 17 -4.26 20.05 -17.35
CA VAL A 17 -4.40 18.59 -17.27
C VAL A 17 -4.88 18.16 -15.89
N ALA A 18 -5.36 16.93 -15.78
CA ALA A 18 -5.62 16.34 -14.47
C ALA A 18 -4.29 16.11 -13.74
N ASN A 19 -4.23 16.47 -12.45
CA ASN A 19 -3.07 16.18 -11.62
C ASN A 19 -2.90 14.67 -11.45
N ARG A 20 -1.65 14.24 -11.24
CA ARG A 20 -1.36 12.88 -10.78
C ARG A 20 -2.13 12.64 -9.49
N ARG A 21 -2.96 11.61 -9.47
CA ARG A 21 -3.59 11.16 -8.24
C ARG A 21 -2.52 10.51 -7.37
N GLU A 22 -2.27 11.08 -6.20
CA GLU A 22 -1.48 10.39 -5.19
C GLU A 22 -2.28 9.18 -4.68
N LEU A 23 -1.61 8.03 -4.62
CA LEU A 23 -2.18 6.86 -3.99
C LEU A 23 -2.27 7.15 -2.49
N ALA A 24 -3.38 6.77 -1.87
CA ALA A 24 -3.46 6.81 -0.41
C ALA A 24 -2.36 5.93 0.17
N GLY A 25 -1.76 6.34 1.30
CA GLY A 25 -0.69 5.58 1.93
C GLY A 25 -1.11 4.14 2.21
N GLU A 26 -0.32 3.19 1.74
CA GLU A 26 -0.47 1.77 2.07
C GLU A 26 0.33 1.47 3.34
N ALA A 27 -0.17 0.55 4.17
CA ALA A 27 0.62 0.07 5.30
C ALA A 27 1.83 -0.70 4.77
N THR A 28 3.02 -0.20 5.06
CA THR A 28 4.29 -0.81 4.67
C THR A 28 4.62 -1.99 5.59
N CYS A 29 5.52 -2.88 5.15
CA CYS A 29 6.03 -4.00 5.95
C CYS A 29 5.00 -5.08 6.35
N ILE A 30 3.88 -5.19 5.64
CA ILE A 30 2.85 -6.21 5.90
C ILE A 30 3.39 -7.63 5.72
N MET A 31 4.29 -7.84 4.75
CA MET A 31 4.84 -9.15 4.46
C MET A 31 5.70 -9.64 5.63
N GLU A 32 6.61 -8.82 6.11
CA GLU A 32 7.48 -9.09 7.26
C GLU A 32 6.66 -9.29 8.54
N MET A 33 5.63 -8.46 8.75
CA MET A 33 4.69 -8.62 9.86
C MET A 33 3.99 -9.99 9.81
N SER A 34 3.53 -10.41 8.62
CA SER A 34 2.84 -11.69 8.46
C SER A 34 3.74 -12.91 8.76
N VAL A 35 5.02 -12.85 8.38
CA VAL A 35 6.00 -13.90 8.68
C VAL A 35 6.32 -13.94 10.18
N MET A 36 6.51 -12.77 10.81
CA MET A 36 6.71 -12.68 12.26
C MET A 36 5.54 -13.26 13.05
N MET A 37 4.29 -12.92 12.67
CA MET A 37 3.09 -13.50 13.29
C MET A 37 3.01 -15.02 13.11
N ALA A 38 3.40 -15.51 11.93
CA ALA A 38 3.41 -16.95 11.66
C ALA A 38 4.43 -17.68 12.53
N CYS A 39 5.64 -17.13 12.70
CA CYS A 39 6.65 -17.69 13.60
C CYS A 39 6.16 -17.71 15.04
N TRP A 40 5.61 -16.59 15.53
CA TRP A 40 5.07 -16.52 16.89
C TRP A 40 3.99 -17.57 17.13
N LYS A 41 3.05 -17.73 16.19
CA LYS A 41 2.00 -18.74 16.31
C LYS A 41 2.55 -20.17 16.42
N GLN A 42 3.69 -20.47 15.79
CA GLN A 42 4.33 -21.79 15.84
C GLN A 42 5.19 -22.01 17.09
N ASN A 43 5.64 -20.93 17.73
CA ASN A 43 6.61 -20.96 18.83
C ASN A 43 6.06 -20.35 20.13
N ASP A 44 4.74 -20.45 20.34
CA ASP A 44 4.06 -19.92 21.54
C ASP A 44 4.41 -18.47 21.86
N PHE A 45 4.50 -17.63 20.82
CA PHE A 45 4.84 -16.21 20.89
C PHE A 45 6.19 -15.93 21.57
N ASN A 46 7.16 -16.83 21.40
CA ASN A 46 8.50 -16.68 21.95
C ASN A 46 9.40 -15.83 21.04
N ASP A 47 9.76 -14.64 21.50
CA ASP A 47 10.62 -13.72 20.74
C ASP A 47 12.03 -14.27 20.47
N LYS A 48 12.58 -15.09 21.36
CA LYS A 48 13.91 -15.68 21.14
C LYS A 48 13.89 -16.71 20.01
N ALA A 49 12.79 -17.44 19.87
CA ALA A 49 12.60 -18.39 18.78
C ALA A 49 12.38 -17.71 17.43
N CYS A 50 11.82 -16.49 17.44
CA CYS A 50 11.48 -15.70 16.25
C CYS A 50 12.39 -14.47 16.04
N ALA A 51 13.61 -14.50 16.58
CA ALA A 51 14.49 -13.33 16.60
C ALA A 51 14.85 -12.84 15.19
N GLU A 52 14.95 -13.74 14.21
CA GLU A 52 15.24 -13.40 12.82
C GLU A 52 14.06 -12.70 12.14
N GLU A 53 12.84 -13.21 12.32
CA GLU A 53 11.62 -12.62 11.77
C GLU A 53 11.34 -11.25 12.38
N ILE A 54 11.58 -11.11 13.68
CA ILE A 54 11.47 -9.84 14.40
C ILE A 54 12.49 -8.82 13.86
N ARG A 55 13.75 -9.24 13.68
CA ARG A 55 14.80 -8.38 13.11
C ARG A 55 14.42 -7.92 11.70
N SER A 56 13.97 -8.85 10.85
CA SER A 56 13.54 -8.54 9.48
C SER A 56 12.39 -7.53 9.44
N PHE A 57 11.40 -7.66 10.35
CA PHE A 57 10.32 -6.70 10.48
C PHE A 57 10.83 -5.31 10.88
N TYR A 58 11.68 -5.22 11.90
CA TYR A 58 12.24 -3.93 12.32
C TYR A 58 13.14 -3.29 11.26
N ASP A 59 13.92 -4.10 10.54
CA ASP A 59 14.73 -3.62 9.41
C ASP A 59 13.85 -3.04 8.29
N CYS A 60 12.66 -3.61 8.05
CA CYS A 60 11.70 -3.04 7.11
C CYS A 60 11.14 -1.71 7.63
N VAL A 61 10.71 -1.66 8.90
CA VAL A 61 10.16 -0.44 9.51
C VAL A 61 11.17 0.70 9.46
N ALA A 62 12.43 0.44 9.81
CA ALA A 62 13.50 1.43 9.77
C ALA A 62 13.83 1.97 8.37
N ARG A 63 13.50 1.23 7.30
CA ARG A 63 13.63 1.70 5.91
C ARG A 63 12.40 2.47 5.41
N ALA A 64 11.26 2.30 6.08
CA ALA A 64 10.00 2.91 5.71
C ALA A 64 9.76 4.26 6.41
N GLU A 65 10.48 4.54 7.50
CA GLU A 65 10.65 5.88 8.09
C GLU A 65 11.59 6.76 7.26
#